data_AF-A0A258B983-F1
#
_entry.id   AF-A0A258B983-F1
#
_cell.length_a   1.000
_cell.length_b   1.000
_cell.length_c   1.000
_cell.angle_alpha   90.00
_cell.angle_beta   90.00
_cell.angle_gamma   90.00
#
_symmetry.space_group_name_H-M   'P 1'
#
loop_
_entity.id
_entity.type
_entity.pdbx_description
1 polymer ?
#
loop_
_entity_poly.entity_id
_entity_poly.type
_entity_poly.pdbx_seq_one_letter_code
_entity_poly.pdbx_strand_id
1 'polypeptide(L)'
;MTETIVELCDELGCDLILTTGGTGPARRDVTPEATIDAGTREMPGFGEQMRQISLRFVPTAILSRQTAVLREIEGHTALVINLPGQPKSIKETLEGLKDAEGNSIVPGIFAAVPYCIELFGGPIVQTHESVIKVFRPKSAVKT
;
A
#
# COMPACT_ATOMS: atom_id res chain seq x y z
N MET A 1 -8.95 12.63 -9.27
CA MET A 1 -8.32 11.61 -8.42
C MET A 1 -9.26 10.45 -8.19
N THR A 2 -10.45 10.63 -7.58
CA THR A 2 -11.45 9.56 -7.48
C THR A 2 -11.71 8.91 -8.84
N GLU A 3 -12.10 9.71 -9.84
CA GLU A 3 -12.35 9.24 -11.21
C GLU A 3 -11.15 8.49 -11.81
N THR A 4 -9.93 8.95 -11.54
CA THR A 4 -8.71 8.28 -12.00
C THR A 4 -8.51 6.92 -11.33
N ILE A 5 -8.77 6.80 -10.02
CA ILE A 5 -8.70 5.50 -9.33
C ILE A 5 -9.77 4.54 -9.88
N VAL A 6 -10.97 5.06 -10.15
CA VAL A 6 -12.06 4.32 -10.77
C VAL A 6 -11.66 3.82 -12.16
N GLU A 7 -11.20 4.70 -13.04
CA GLU A 7 -10.75 4.34 -14.40
C GLU A 7 -9.65 3.27 -14.39
N LEU A 8 -8.63 3.44 -13.54
CA LEU A 8 -7.51 2.48 -13.42
C LEU A 8 -7.99 1.08 -13.01
N CYS A 9 -9.00 0.98 -12.14
CA CYS A 9 -9.55 -0.29 -11.68
C CYS A 9 -10.57 -0.86 -12.67
N ASP A 10 -11.57 -0.08 -13.06
CA ASP A 10 -12.76 -0.54 -13.76
C ASP A 10 -12.52 -0.72 -15.25
N GLU A 11 -11.70 0.13 -15.85
CA GLU A 11 -11.49 0.15 -17.29
C GLU A 11 -10.14 -0.47 -17.65
N LEU A 12 -9.09 -0.17 -16.88
CA LEU A 12 -7.74 -0.67 -17.15
C LEU A 12 -7.39 -1.97 -16.41
N GLY A 13 -8.24 -2.42 -15.48
CA GLY A 13 -8.05 -3.70 -14.79
C GLY A 13 -6.81 -3.77 -13.89
N CYS A 14 -6.37 -2.65 -13.31
CA CYS A 14 -5.22 -2.66 -12.40
C CYS A 14 -5.54 -3.44 -11.11
N ASP A 15 -4.70 -4.41 -10.73
CA ASP A 15 -4.82 -5.13 -9.44
C ASP A 15 -4.29 -4.31 -8.24
N LEU A 16 -3.39 -3.38 -8.51
CA LEU A 16 -2.72 -2.53 -7.51
C LEU A 16 -2.59 -1.11 -8.03
N ILE A 17 -3.05 -0.15 -7.24
CA ILE A 17 -2.93 1.28 -7.51
C ILE A 17 -2.17 1.93 -6.35
N LEU A 18 -1.04 2.55 -6.67
CA LEU A 18 -0.24 3.30 -5.70
C LEU A 18 -0.35 4.79 -6.00
N THR A 19 -0.86 5.57 -5.05
CA THR A 19 -0.88 7.04 -5.16
C THR A 19 0.28 7.62 -4.35
N THR A 20 0.74 8.82 -4.70
CA THR A 20 1.81 9.51 -3.96
C THR A 20 1.46 10.98 -3.74
N GLY A 21 1.66 11.45 -2.50
CA GLY A 21 1.43 12.84 -2.11
C GLY A 21 -0.03 13.19 -1.76
N GLY A 22 -0.23 14.40 -1.24
CA GLY A 22 -1.56 14.90 -0.86
C GLY A 22 -2.20 14.18 0.33
N THR A 23 -1.39 13.63 1.25
CA THR A 23 -1.87 12.89 2.45
C THR A 23 -1.61 13.63 3.76
N GLY A 24 -1.14 14.87 3.74
CA GLY A 24 -0.89 15.66 4.94
C GLY A 24 -2.17 16.31 5.50
N PRO A 25 -2.02 17.21 6.50
CA PRO A 25 -3.13 17.90 7.13
C PRO A 25 -3.57 19.19 6.41
N ALA A 26 -2.90 19.58 5.33
CA ALA A 26 -3.22 20.82 4.62
C ALA A 26 -4.57 20.69 3.89
N ARG A 27 -5.33 21.79 3.76
CA ARG A 27 -6.66 21.78 3.10
C ARG A 27 -6.66 21.25 1.66
N ARG A 28 -5.52 21.33 0.96
CA ARG A 28 -5.34 20.83 -0.40
C ARG A 28 -5.02 19.34 -0.47
N ASP A 29 -4.68 18.72 0.66
CA ASP A 29 -4.26 17.33 0.75
C ASP A 29 -5.51 16.45 0.88
N VAL A 30 -6.07 16.09 -0.28
CA VAL A 30 -7.37 15.40 -0.41
C VAL A 30 -7.25 13.97 -0.95
N THR A 31 -6.03 13.43 -1.06
CA THR A 31 -5.81 12.07 -1.60
C THR A 31 -6.52 10.99 -0.77
N PRO A 32 -6.51 11.00 0.58
CA PRO A 32 -7.22 10.01 1.37
C PRO A 32 -8.73 10.04 1.16
N GLU A 33 -9.34 11.22 1.09
CA GLU A 33 -10.76 11.39 0.81
C GLU A 33 -11.14 10.80 -0.54
N ALA A 34 -10.40 11.16 -1.60
CA ALA A 34 -10.64 10.64 -2.94
C ALA A 34 -10.45 9.12 -3.02
N THR A 35 -9.55 8.57 -2.19
CA THR A 35 -9.29 7.12 -2.12
C THR A 35 -10.45 6.40 -1.42
N ILE A 36 -10.95 6.93 -0.31
CA ILE A 36 -12.11 6.37 0.40
C ILE A 36 -13.36 6.42 -0.48
N ASP A 37 -13.58 7.54 -1.16
CA ASP A 37 -14.69 7.74 -2.10
C ASP A 37 -14.66 6.77 -3.29
N ALA A 38 -13.47 6.43 -3.79
CA ALA A 38 -13.29 5.43 -4.84
C ALA A 38 -13.37 3.97 -4.34
N GLY A 39 -13.21 3.73 -3.04
CA GLY A 39 -13.17 2.40 -2.45
C GLY A 39 -14.55 1.82 -2.13
N THR A 40 -14.65 0.50 -2.12
CA THR A 40 -15.84 -0.23 -1.64
C THR A 40 -15.65 -0.77 -0.23
N ARG A 41 -14.39 -0.97 0.19
CA ARG A 41 -14.03 -1.48 1.52
C ARG A 41 -12.72 -0.90 2.02
N GLU A 42 -12.69 -0.41 3.25
CA GLU A 42 -11.47 0.09 3.87
C GLU A 42 -10.53 -1.03 4.33
N MET A 43 -9.21 -0.76 4.26
CA MET A 43 -8.15 -1.63 4.76
C MET A 43 -7.33 -0.90 5.85
N PRO A 44 -7.90 -0.68 7.05
CA PRO A 44 -7.34 0.24 8.06
C PRO A 44 -5.92 -0.13 8.50
N GLY A 45 -5.58 -1.42 8.51
CA GLY A 45 -4.25 -1.91 8.88
C GLY A 45 -3.10 -1.35 8.03
N PHE A 46 -3.34 -1.00 6.75
CA PHE A 46 -2.32 -0.34 5.94
C PHE A 46 -2.03 1.07 6.44
N GLY A 47 -3.06 1.89 6.67
CA GLY A 47 -2.87 3.26 7.17
C GLY A 47 -2.16 3.29 8.53
N GLU A 48 -2.58 2.41 9.43
CA GLU A 48 -1.95 2.23 10.75
C GLU A 48 -0.47 1.84 10.61
N GLN A 49 -0.18 0.80 9.83
CA GLN A 49 1.17 0.27 9.73
C GLN A 49 2.11 1.19 8.95
N MET A 50 1.65 1.88 7.90
CA MET A 50 2.46 2.87 7.19
C MET A 50 2.88 4.01 8.11
N ARG A 51 2.00 4.48 9.00
CA ARG A 51 2.35 5.49 10.01
C ARG A 51 3.37 4.96 11.03
N GLN A 52 3.20 3.72 11.50
CA GLN A 52 4.14 3.07 12.42
C GLN A 52 5.54 2.87 11.81
N ILE A 53 5.62 2.47 10.54
CA ILE A 53 6.88 2.37 9.81
C ILE A 53 7.52 3.75 9.66
N SER A 54 6.75 4.73 9.20
CA SER A 54 7.24 6.10 8.96
C SER A 54 7.76 6.78 10.24
N LEU A 55 7.17 6.45 11.40
CA LEU A 55 7.61 6.94 12.72
C LEU A 55 9.04 6.52 13.08
N ARG A 56 9.58 5.48 12.46
CA ARG A 56 10.99 5.08 12.63
C ARG A 56 11.96 6.07 11.98
N PHE A 57 11.48 6.89 11.05
CA PHE A 57 12.31 7.81 10.26
C PHE A 57 12.02 9.27 10.61
N VAL A 58 10.76 9.63 10.83
CA VAL A 58 10.34 11.02 11.14
C VAL A 58 9.22 11.08 12.19
N PRO A 59 9.34 11.90 13.25
CA PRO A 59 8.30 12.01 14.29
C PRO A 59 6.96 12.55 13.78
N THR A 60 6.97 13.37 12.74
CA THR A 60 5.76 13.99 12.16
C THR A 60 4.95 13.02 11.29
N ALA A 61 5.35 11.75 11.18
CA ALA A 61 4.62 10.72 10.45
C ALA A 61 3.16 10.58 10.92
N ILE A 62 2.86 10.90 12.17
CA ILE A 62 1.49 10.88 12.72
C ILE A 62 0.53 11.87 12.04
N LEU A 63 1.06 12.90 11.37
CA LEU A 63 0.24 13.91 10.68
C LEU A 63 -0.29 13.40 9.34
N SER A 64 0.22 12.28 8.85
CA SER A 64 -0.25 11.69 7.60
C SER A 64 -1.61 11.03 7.80
N ARG A 65 -2.50 11.29 6.85
CA ARG A 65 -3.83 10.71 6.73
C ARG A 65 -3.88 9.58 5.70
N GLN A 66 -2.73 9.05 5.31
CA GLN A 66 -2.65 7.92 4.37
C GLN A 66 -3.54 6.75 4.80
N THR A 67 -4.18 6.15 3.81
CA THR A 67 -5.09 5.01 3.96
C THR A 67 -4.90 4.01 2.81
N ALA A 68 -5.63 2.90 2.87
CA ALA A 68 -5.80 1.98 1.77
C ALA A 68 -7.24 1.46 1.73
N VAL A 69 -7.70 1.14 0.54
CA VAL A 69 -9.02 0.56 0.29
C VAL A 69 -8.91 -0.57 -0.72
N LEU A 70 -9.91 -1.46 -0.72
CA LEU A 70 -10.22 -2.27 -1.87
C LEU A 70 -11.26 -1.53 -2.71
N ARG A 71 -11.10 -1.59 -4.03
CA ARG A 71 -12.15 -1.27 -4.99
C ARG A 71 -12.59 -2.58 -5.64
N GLU A 72 -13.78 -3.04 -5.27
CA GLU A 72 -14.37 -4.28 -5.74
C GLU A 72 -15.43 -3.98 -6.80
N ILE A 73 -15.28 -4.56 -7.99
CA ILE A 73 -16.28 -4.54 -9.06
C ILE A 73 -16.62 -5.97 -9.48
N GLU A 74 -17.58 -6.14 -10.39
CA GLU A 74 -17.92 -7.46 -10.89
C GLU A 74 -16.70 -8.10 -11.60
N GLY A 75 -16.21 -9.21 -11.04
CA GLY A 75 -15.10 -9.98 -11.62
C GLY A 75 -13.69 -9.42 -11.41
N HIS A 76 -13.53 -8.27 -10.73
CA HIS A 76 -12.22 -7.67 -10.48
C HIS A 76 -12.14 -6.97 -9.12
N THR A 77 -10.95 -6.95 -8.52
CA THR A 77 -10.70 -6.21 -7.29
C THR A 77 -9.31 -5.59 -7.34
N ALA A 78 -9.21 -4.32 -6.99
CA ALA A 78 -7.95 -3.60 -6.88
C ALA A 78 -7.64 -3.21 -5.43
N LEU A 79 -6.38 -3.32 -5.04
CA LEU A 79 -5.87 -2.70 -3.81
C LEU A 79 -5.36 -1.28 -4.13
N VAL A 80 -5.85 -0.27 -3.41
CA VAL A 80 -5.41 1.12 -3.56
C VAL A 80 -4.70 1.56 -2.29
N ILE A 81 -3.46 2.05 -2.40
CA ILE A 81 -2.63 2.47 -1.25
C ILE A 81 -2.13 3.90 -1.46
N ASN A 82 -2.27 4.76 -0.45
CA ASN A 82 -1.72 6.10 -0.47
C ASN A 82 -0.32 6.13 0.14
N LEU A 83 0.69 6.46 -0.66
CA LEU A 83 2.07 6.58 -0.22
C LEU A 83 2.45 8.05 0.07
N PRO A 84 3.52 8.29 0.84
CA PRO A 84 4.11 9.61 1.01
C PRO A 84 4.51 10.28 -0.31
N GLY A 85 4.72 11.59 -0.28
CA GLY A 85 5.12 12.38 -1.46
C GLY A 85 6.62 12.40 -1.76
N GLN A 86 7.48 12.05 -0.79
CA GLN A 86 8.93 12.09 -0.96
C GLN A 86 9.47 10.73 -1.41
N PRO A 87 10.33 10.65 -2.45
CA PRO A 87 10.89 9.38 -2.94
C PRO A 87 11.53 8.51 -1.86
N LYS A 88 12.25 9.14 -0.93
CA LYS A 88 12.86 8.45 0.22
C LYS A 88 11.79 7.78 1.10
N SER A 89 10.77 8.54 1.51
CA SER A 89 9.69 8.04 2.36
C SER A 89 8.82 6.99 1.68
N ILE A 90 8.66 7.07 0.35
CA ILE A 90 8.01 6.02 -0.46
C ILE A 90 8.77 4.70 -0.30
N LYS A 91 10.09 4.71 -0.54
CA LYS A 91 10.93 3.53 -0.41
C LYS A 91 10.90 2.96 1.02
N GLU A 92 11.07 3.82 2.02
CA GLU A 92 11.05 3.43 3.44
C GLU A 92 9.70 2.81 3.86
N THR A 93 8.59 3.31 3.31
CA THR A 93 7.26 2.75 3.58
C THR A 93 7.08 1.38 2.93
N LEU A 94 7.51 1.24 1.67
CA LEU A 94 7.36 0.00 0.89
C LEU A 94 8.31 -1.11 1.36
N GLU A 95 9.58 -0.80 1.60
CA GLU A 95 10.64 -1.77 1.97
C GLU A 95 10.79 -1.94 3.49
N GLY A 96 10.41 -0.93 4.28
CA GLY A 96 10.53 -0.92 5.73
C GLY A 96 11.91 -0.46 6.21
N LEU A 97 12.23 -0.82 7.46
CA LEU A 97 13.50 -0.48 8.11
C LEU A 97 14.43 -1.69 8.12
N LYS A 98 15.68 -1.48 7.71
CA LYS A 98 16.77 -2.47 7.77
C LYS A 98 17.90 -1.99 8.70
N ASP A 99 18.67 -2.92 9.25
CA ASP A 99 19.91 -2.62 9.98
C ASP A 99 21.09 -2.36 9.02
N ALA A 100 22.29 -2.15 9.56
CA ALA A 100 23.49 -1.85 8.78
C ALA A 100 23.93 -3.06 7.92
N GLU A 101 23.59 -4.27 8.35
CA GLU A 101 23.86 -5.53 7.69
C GLU A 101 22.80 -5.91 6.65
N GLY A 102 21.72 -5.12 6.55
CA GLY A 102 20.63 -5.30 5.60
C GLY A 102 19.50 -6.23 6.08
N ASN A 103 19.53 -6.67 7.34
CA ASN A 103 18.45 -7.47 7.92
C ASN A 103 17.23 -6.58 8.19
N SER A 104 16.03 -7.11 7.96
CA SER A 104 14.79 -6.39 8.22
C SER A 104 14.53 -6.26 9.74
N ILE A 105 14.42 -5.02 10.21
CA ILE A 105 14.00 -4.68 11.59
C ILE A 105 12.48 -4.51 11.64
N VAL A 106 11.93 -3.78 10.67
CA VAL A 106 10.49 -3.58 10.50
C VAL A 106 10.16 -3.89 9.03
N PRO A 107 9.33 -4.90 8.76
CA PRO A 107 8.89 -5.19 7.39
C PRO A 107 8.16 -3.99 6.79
N GLY A 108 8.47 -3.65 5.54
CA GLY A 108 7.70 -2.69 4.77
C GLY A 108 6.31 -3.23 4.41
N ILE A 109 5.38 -2.33 4.11
CA ILE A 109 3.99 -2.72 3.81
C ILE A 109 3.88 -3.63 2.59
N PHE A 110 4.84 -3.57 1.66
CA PHE A 110 4.78 -4.34 0.43
C PHE A 110 4.97 -5.84 0.67
N ALA A 111 5.48 -6.25 1.84
CA ALA A 111 5.61 -7.67 2.21
C ALA A 111 4.25 -8.39 2.27
N ALA A 112 3.16 -7.66 2.48
CA ALA A 112 1.80 -8.19 2.53
C ALA A 112 1.03 -8.04 1.20
N VAL A 113 1.48 -7.15 0.30
CA VAL A 113 0.73 -6.77 -0.92
C VAL A 113 0.52 -7.96 -1.87
N PRO A 114 1.54 -8.76 -2.23
CA PRO A 114 1.34 -9.90 -3.12
C PRO A 114 0.31 -10.91 -2.62
N TYR A 115 0.36 -11.26 -1.33
CA TYR A 115 -0.62 -12.19 -0.77
C TYR A 115 -2.01 -11.58 -0.69
N CYS A 116 -2.11 -10.27 -0.41
CA CYS A 116 -3.38 -9.55 -0.47
C CYS A 116 -4.02 -9.65 -1.86
N ILE A 117 -3.22 -9.49 -2.93
CA ILE A 117 -3.71 -9.60 -4.33
C ILE A 117 -4.21 -11.01 -4.64
N GLU A 118 -3.46 -12.03 -4.21
CA GLU A 118 -3.85 -13.44 -4.39
C GLU A 118 -5.17 -13.78 -3.68
N LEU A 119 -5.44 -13.17 -2.52
CA LEU A 119 -6.64 -13.46 -1.72
C LEU A 119 -7.95 -13.05 -2.41
N PHE A 120 -7.91 -12.02 -3.26
CA PHE A 120 -9.07 -11.61 -4.06
C PHE A 120 -9.03 -12.13 -5.51
N GLY A 121 -8.19 -13.14 -5.78
CA GLY A 121 -8.14 -13.83 -7.06
C GLY A 121 -7.29 -13.15 -8.13
N GLY A 122 -6.49 -12.14 -7.76
CA GLY A 122 -5.54 -11.49 -8.66
C GLY A 122 -4.32 -12.39 -8.99
N PRO A 123 -3.37 -11.86 -9.77
CA PRO A 123 -2.19 -12.61 -10.19
C PRO A 123 -1.26 -12.95 -9.02
N ILE A 124 -0.47 -14.02 -9.19
CA ILE A 124 0.61 -14.36 -8.26
C ILE A 124 1.78 -13.39 -8.50
N VAL A 125 2.09 -12.57 -7.49
CA VAL A 125 3.16 -11.56 -7.58
C VAL A 125 4.42 -12.04 -6.86
N GLN A 126 5.55 -12.11 -7.57
CA GLN A 126 6.85 -12.43 -6.97
C GLN A 126 7.68 -11.16 -6.72
N THR A 127 8.58 -11.21 -5.74
CA THR A 127 9.52 -10.12 -5.44
C THR A 127 10.94 -10.66 -5.39
N HIS A 128 11.92 -9.78 -5.61
CA HIS A 128 13.31 -10.11 -5.31
C HIS A 128 13.50 -10.09 -3.79
N GLU A 129 13.83 -11.25 -3.19
CA GLU A 129 13.97 -11.38 -1.74
C GLU A 129 15.06 -10.48 -1.14
N SER A 130 16.08 -10.11 -1.93
CA SER A 130 17.11 -9.14 -1.54
C SER A 130 16.55 -7.73 -1.31
N VAL A 131 15.44 -7.40 -1.97
CA VAL A 131 14.72 -6.14 -1.79
C VAL A 131 13.69 -6.29 -0.68
N ILE A 132 12.74 -7.21 -0.86
CA ILE A 132 11.67 -7.47 0.09
C ILE A 132 11.21 -8.93 -0.01
N LYS A 133 11.06 -9.57 1.14
CA LYS A 133 10.53 -10.93 1.24
C LYS A 133 9.02 -10.87 1.40
N VAL A 134 8.29 -11.51 0.48
CA VAL A 134 6.83 -11.67 0.58
C VAL A 134 6.49 -12.62 1.72
N PHE A 135 5.49 -12.27 2.51
CA PHE A 135 4.90 -13.20 3.46
C PHE A 135 3.70 -13.93 2.84
N ARG A 136 3.77 -15.27 2.77
CA ARG A 136 2.64 -16.15 2.48
C ARG A 136 2.51 -17.18 3.60
N PRO A 137 1.30 -17.45 4.11
CA PRO A 137 1.10 -18.56 5.04
C PRO A 137 1.46 -19.89 4.36
N LYS A 138 1.87 -20.89 5.15
CA LYS A 138 2.33 -22.19 4.62
C LYS A 138 1.34 -22.86 3.66
N SER A 139 0.04 -22.65 3.87
CA SER A 139 -1.03 -23.17 3.01
C SER A 139 -1.15 -22.49 1.65
N ALA A 140 -0.54 -21.30 1.47
CA ALA A 140 -0.60 -20.51 0.24
C ALA A 140 0.70 -20.58 -0.59
N VAL A 141 1.74 -21.26 -0.09
CA VAL A 141 2.98 -21.46 -0.85
C VAL A 141 2.72 -22.52 -1.92
N LYS A 142 2.62 -22.09 -3.18
CA LYS A 142 2.59 -23.02 -4.32
C LYS A 142 4.04 -23.41 -4.66
N THR A 143 4.36 -24.70 -4.52
CA THR A 143 5.58 -25.34 -5.02
C THR A 143 5.64 -25.31 -6.54
#